data_AF-A0A957FWL6-F1
#
_entry.id   AF-A0A957FWL6-F1
#
_cell.length_a   1.000
_cell.length_b   1.000
_cell.length_c   1.000
_cell.angle_alpha   90.00
_cell.angle_beta   90.00
_cell.angle_gamma   90.00
#
_symmetry.space_group_name_H-M   'P 1'
#
loop_
_entity.id
_entity.type
_entity.pdbx_description
1 polymer ?
#
loop_
_entity_poly.entity_id
_entity_poly.type
_entity_poly.pdbx_seq_one_letter_code
_entity_poly.pdbx_strand_id
1 'polypeptide(L)'
;RDPNIGREMQALAEELFDQGAEMILAACTEIPLVLDQSQLAWPLISSTDALVAATIAYAGSQVAESVRFADGFRKFALDNTPREAALEPARIAAD
;
A
#
# COMPACT_ATOMS: atom_id res chain seq x y z
N ARG A 1 -3.59 -0.55 24.69
CA ARG A 1 -2.67 -0.91 23.59
C ARG A 1 -1.36 -1.32 24.22
N ASP A 2 -0.85 -2.50 23.91
CA ASP A 2 0.47 -2.92 24.36
C ASP A 2 1.52 -2.09 23.59
N PRO A 3 2.41 -1.33 24.27
CA PRO A 3 3.46 -0.55 23.61
C PRO A 3 4.47 -1.42 22.86
N ASN A 4 4.49 -2.74 23.08
CA ASN A 4 5.43 -3.66 22.43
C ASN A 4 5.05 -4.00 20.99
N ILE A 5 3.76 -3.94 20.62
CA ILE A 5 3.29 -4.38 19.30
C ILE A 5 4.02 -3.64 18.18
N GLY A 6 4.23 -2.32 18.31
CA GLY A 6 4.95 -1.56 17.28
C GLY A 6 6.42 -1.96 17.12
N ARG A 7 7.09 -2.30 18.24
CA ARG A 7 8.48 -2.78 18.22
C ARG A 7 8.59 -4.18 17.64
N GLU A 8 7.66 -5.06 18.00
CA GLU A 8 7.60 -6.43 17.45
C GLU A 8 7.33 -6.40 15.94
N MET A 9 6.45 -5.49 15.48
CA MET A 9 6.17 -5.33 14.06
C MET A 9 7.34 -4.74 13.28
N GLN A 10 8.08 -3.81 13.90
CA GLN A 10 9.33 -3.31 13.33
C GLN A 10 10.39 -4.41 13.22
N ALA A 11 10.61 -5.20 14.27
CA ALA A 11 11.57 -6.29 14.26
C ALA A 11 11.24 -7.34 13.19
N LEU A 12 9.96 -7.70 13.05
CA LEU A 12 9.51 -8.60 11.99
C LEU A 12 9.78 -8.02 10.59
N ALA A 13 9.56 -6.71 10.39
CA ALA A 13 9.87 -6.07 9.12
C ALA A 13 11.38 -6.12 8.82
N GLU A 14 12.24 -5.83 9.80
CA GLU A 14 13.71 -5.93 9.69
C GLU A 14 14.15 -7.36 9.32
N GLU A 15 13.59 -8.39 9.98
CA GLU A 15 13.86 -9.80 9.65
C GLU A 15 13.47 -10.17 8.22
N LEU A 16 12.38 -9.60 7.69
CA LEU A 16 11.97 -9.81 6.30
C LEU A 16 12.94 -9.14 5.32
N PHE A 17 13.50 -7.98 5.67
CA PHE A 17 14.56 -7.34 4.88
C PHE A 17 15.85 -8.15 4.86
N ASP A 18 16.24 -8.72 6.00
CA ASP A 18 17.39 -9.63 6.08
C ASP A 18 17.19 -10.89 5.22
N GLN A 19 15.94 -11.29 4.98
CA GLN A 19 15.55 -12.39 4.08
C GLN A 19 15.43 -11.97 2.60
N GLY A 20 15.69 -10.70 2.28
CA GLY A 20 15.69 -10.19 0.91
C GLY A 20 14.39 -9.52 0.45
N ALA A 21 13.47 -9.20 1.37
CA ALA A 21 12.38 -8.30 1.02
C ALA A 21 12.94 -6.95 0.57
N GLU A 22 12.34 -6.34 -0.46
CA GLU A 22 12.74 -5.01 -0.95
C GLU A 22 11.81 -3.91 -0.43
N MET A 23 10.68 -4.29 0.16
CA MET A 23 9.66 -3.41 0.72
C MET A 23 8.71 -4.17 1.66
N ILE A 24 7.98 -3.42 2.49
CA ILE A 24 6.87 -3.93 3.30
C ILE A 24 5.54 -3.40 2.74
N LEU A 25 4.56 -4.30 2.64
CA LEU A 25 3.18 -3.95 2.32
C LEU A 25 2.31 -4.07 3.57
N ALA A 26 1.87 -2.94 4.13
CA ALA A 26 0.83 -2.87 5.15
C ALA A 26 -0.54 -3.19 4.52
N ALA A 27 -0.80 -4.49 4.32
CA ALA A 27 -1.95 -5.03 3.61
C ALA A 27 -3.25 -5.09 4.45
N CYS A 28 -3.16 -4.91 5.76
CA CYS A 28 -4.32 -4.81 6.65
C CYS A 28 -4.47 -3.38 7.18
N THR A 29 -5.70 -2.96 7.44
CA THR A 29 -6.02 -1.60 7.91
C THR A 29 -5.43 -1.26 9.27
N GLU A 30 -5.06 -2.27 10.07
CA GLU A 30 -4.52 -2.15 11.41
C GLU A 30 -3.02 -1.92 11.45
N ILE A 31 -2.28 -2.37 10.43
CA ILE A 31 -0.82 -2.26 10.40
C ILE A 31 -0.36 -0.80 10.45
N PRO A 32 -0.95 0.15 9.70
CA PRO A 32 -0.59 1.56 9.79
C PRO A 32 -0.82 2.20 11.18
N LEU A 33 -1.55 1.54 12.09
CA LEU A 33 -1.77 2.04 13.45
C LEU A 33 -0.59 1.76 14.39
N VAL A 34 0.34 0.89 14.01
CA VAL A 34 1.46 0.41 14.85
C VAL A 34 2.82 0.39 14.13
N LEU A 35 2.82 0.54 12.81
CA LEU A 35 4.01 0.55 11.97
C LEU A 35 3.88 1.66 10.92
N ASP A 36 4.82 2.62 10.94
CA ASP A 36 4.90 3.70 9.96
C ASP A 36 6.30 3.83 9.33
N GLN A 37 6.40 4.67 8.31
CA GLN A 37 7.64 4.85 7.54
C GLN A 37 8.80 5.42 8.37
N SER A 38 8.55 6.09 9.50
CA SER A 38 9.61 6.61 10.38
C SER A 38 10.31 5.50 11.17
N GLN A 39 9.68 4.32 11.29
CA GLN A 39 10.23 3.16 11.99
C GLN A 39 11.06 2.26 11.07
N LEU A 40 10.98 2.42 9.74
CA LEU A 40 11.65 1.57 8.77
C LEU A 40 12.59 2.38 7.88
N ALA A 41 13.81 1.86 7.66
CA ALA A 41 14.75 2.44 6.70
C ALA A 41 14.39 2.15 5.24
N TRP A 42 13.46 1.21 5.02
CA TRP A 42 13.05 0.72 3.71
C TRP A 42 11.60 1.11 3.37
N PRO A 43 11.17 0.99 2.10
CA PRO A 43 9.84 1.41 1.67
C PRO A 43 8.72 0.65 2.38
N LEU A 44 7.76 1.41 2.89
CA LEU A 44 6.48 0.91 3.41
C LEU A 44 5.34 1.40 2.49
N ILE A 45 4.56 0.46 1.94
CA ILE A 45 3.33 0.77 1.20
C ILE A 45 2.12 0.42 2.05
N SER A 46 1.16 1.34 2.14
CA SER A 46 -0.11 1.16 2.82
C SER A 46 -1.22 0.84 1.82
N SER A 47 -1.89 -0.30 1.98
CA SER A 47 -3.10 -0.64 1.22
C SER A 47 -4.25 0.34 1.50
N THR A 48 -4.32 0.87 2.73
CA THR A 48 -5.27 1.90 3.13
C THR A 48 -5.05 3.19 2.35
N ASP A 49 -3.79 3.64 2.21
CA ASP A 49 -3.49 4.88 1.50
C ASP A 49 -3.83 4.76 0.01
N ALA A 50 -3.51 3.60 -0.59
CA ALA A 50 -3.88 3.29 -1.97
C ALA A 50 -5.41 3.29 -2.16
N LEU A 51 -6.18 2.70 -1.22
CA LEU A 51 -7.64 2.72 -1.26
C LEU A 51 -8.20 4.13 -1.11
N VAL A 52 -7.64 4.94 -0.21
CA VAL A 52 -8.03 6.35 -0.03
C VAL A 52 -7.78 7.13 -1.32
N ALA A 53 -6.62 6.96 -1.95
CA ALA A 53 -6.29 7.65 -3.19
C ALA A 53 -7.27 7.29 -4.33
N ALA A 54 -7.54 5.98 -4.50
CA ALA A 54 -8.51 5.50 -5.48
C ALA A 54 -9.93 6.02 -5.19
N THR A 55 -10.34 6.06 -3.92
CA THR A 55 -11.66 6.56 -3.51
C THR A 55 -11.82 8.05 -3.78
N ILE A 56 -10.79 8.85 -3.51
CA ILE A 56 -10.81 10.29 -3.78
C ILE A 56 -10.87 10.55 -5.29
N ALA A 57 -10.09 9.82 -6.08
CA ALA A 57 -10.13 9.90 -7.53
C ALA A 57 -11.50 9.50 -8.09
N TYR A 58 -12.10 8.42 -7.58
CA TYR A 58 -13.45 7.98 -7.94
C TYR A 58 -14.51 9.05 -7.61
N ALA A 59 -14.34 9.76 -6.49
CA ALA A 59 -15.20 10.87 -6.11
C ALA A 59 -14.98 12.15 -6.94
N GLY A 60 -14.07 12.15 -7.92
CA GLY A 60 -13.77 13.30 -8.79
C GLY A 60 -12.84 14.34 -8.18
N SER A 61 -12.15 14.01 -7.09
CA SER A 61 -11.17 14.87 -6.42
C SER A 61 -9.74 14.45 -6.76
N GLN A 62 -8.78 15.39 -6.70
CA GLN A 62 -7.36 15.09 -6.93
C GLN A 62 -6.64 14.80 -5.61
N VAL A 63 -5.77 13.79 -5.62
CA VAL A 63 -4.85 13.45 -4.53
C VAL A 63 -3.41 13.64 -5.00
N ALA A 64 -2.57 14.25 -4.15
CA ALA A 64 -1.13 14.21 -4.33
C ALA A 64 -0.62 12.88 -3.74
N GLU A 65 -0.50 11.86 -4.58
CA GLU A 65 0.00 10.55 -4.14
C GLU A 65 1.53 10.50 -4.17
N SER A 66 2.15 10.06 -3.08
CA SER A 66 3.59 9.87 -3.01
C SER A 66 3.92 8.65 -2.15
N VAL A 67 4.60 7.67 -2.74
CA VAL A 67 5.24 6.58 -1.99
C VAL A 67 6.64 7.04 -1.62
N ARG A 68 7.01 6.90 -0.35
CA ARG A 68 8.34 7.27 0.13
C ARG A 68 9.30 6.10 -0.07
N PHE A 69 10.34 6.34 -0.84
CA PHE A 69 11.48 5.45 -1.03
C PHE A 69 12.68 5.99 -0.26
N ALA A 70 13.70 5.14 -0.08
CA ALA A 70 14.97 5.53 0.54
C ALA A 70 15.65 6.72 -0.18
N ASP A 71 15.35 6.93 -1.47
CA ASP A 71 15.87 8.02 -2.30
C ASP A 71 14.90 9.22 -2.44
N GLY A 72 13.78 9.23 -1.74
CA GLY A 72 12.81 10.33 -1.73
C GLY A 72 11.38 9.90 -2.06
N PHE A 73 10.51 10.88 -2.32
CA PHE A 73 9.11 10.61 -2.67
C PHE A 73 8.99 10.32 -4.16
N ARG A 74 8.43 9.16 -4.53
CA ARG A 74 8.03 8.88 -5.92
C ARG A 74 6.51 8.93 -6.02
N LYS A 75 6.04 9.77 -6.92
CA LYS A 75 4.64 9.77 -7.34
C LYS A 75 4.40 8.50 -8.14
N PHE A 76 3.67 7.55 -7.57
CA PHE A 76 3.03 6.53 -8.38
C PHE A 76 1.78 7.17 -8.98
N ALA A 77 1.72 7.22 -10.31
CA ALA A 77 0.45 7.47 -10.96
C ALA A 77 -0.33 6.16 -10.87
N LEU A 78 -1.28 6.07 -9.95
CA LEU A 78 -2.35 5.08 -10.08
C LEU A 78 -3.09 5.42 -11.37
N ASP A 79 -3.01 4.52 -12.34
CA ASP A 79 -3.89 4.57 -13.51
C ASP A 79 -5.31 4.29 -13.02
N ASN A 80 -6.03 5.37 -12.73
CA ASN A 80 -7.44 5.34 -12.33
C ASN A 80 -8.38 5.30 -13.54
N THR A 81 -7.89 4.94 -14.74
CA THR A 81 -8.78 4.61 -15.86
C THR A 81 -9.77 3.56 -15.36
N PRO A 82 -11.09 3.84 -15.38
CA PRO A 82 -12.10 2.90 -14.92
C PRO A 82 -11.91 1.54 -15.59
N ARG A 83 -11.57 0.51 -14.81
CA ARG A 83 -11.40 -0.87 -15.31
C ARG A 83 -12.71 -1.51 -15.79
N GLU A 84 -13.83 -0.81 -15.67
CA GLU A 84 -15.12 -1.21 -16.26
C GLU A 84 -15.03 -1.38 -17.78
N ALA A 85 -14.08 -0.71 -18.45
CA ALA A 85 -13.80 -0.93 -19.88
C ALA A 85 -12.87 -2.13 -20.17
N ALA A 86 -12.28 -2.76 -19.16
CA ALA A 86 -11.31 -3.85 -19.30
C ALA A 86 -11.86 -5.24 -18.89
N LEU A 87 -13.08 -5.29 -18.38
CA LEU A 87 -13.81 -6.53 -18.15
C LEU A 87 -14.83 -6.69 -19.29
N GLU A 88 -14.36 -7.18 -20.45
CA GLU A 88 -15.27 -7.86 -21.36
C GLU A 88 -16.03 -8.93 -20.56
N PRO A 89 -17.36 -9.03 -20.65
CA PRO A 89 -18.09 -10.05 -19.92
C PRO A 89 -17.53 -11.40 -20.35
N ALA A 90 -16.91 -12.10 -19.40
CA ALA A 90 -16.49 -13.48 -19.61
C ALA A 90 -17.74 -14.24 -20.08
N ARG A 91 -17.81 -14.53 -21.39
CA ARG A 91 -18.83 -15.41 -21.93
C ARG A 91 -18.61 -16.76 -21.28
N ILE A 92 -19.40 -17.05 -20.25
CA ILE A 92 -19.58 -18.42 -19.80
C ILE A 92 -20.29 -19.09 -20.97
N ALA A 93 -19.54 -19.85 -21.77
CA ALA A 93 -20.11 -20.74 -22.75
C ALA A 93 -21.04 -21.70 -22.00
N ALA A 94 -22.34 -21.61 -22.30
CA ALA A 94 -23.31 -22.58 -21.86
C ALA A 94 -23.15 -23.81 -22.76
N ASP A 95 -22.69 -24.91 -22.17
CA ASP A 95 -22.83 -26.27 -22.71
C ASP A 95 -23.99 -26.96 -21.98
#